data_AF-A0A8J2UHC8-F1
#
_entry.id   AF-A0A8J2UHC8-F1
#
_cell.length_a   1.000
_cell.length_b   1.000
_cell.length_c   1.000
_cell.angle_alpha   90.00
_cell.angle_beta   90.00
_cell.angle_gamma   90.00
#
_symmetry.space_group_name_H-M   'P 1'
#
loop_
_entity.id
_entity.type
_entity.pdbx_description
1 polymer ?
#
loop_
_entity_poly.entity_id
_entity_poly.type
_entity_poly.pdbx_seq_one_letter_code
_entity_poly.pdbx_strand_id
1 'polypeptide(L)'
;MSYMINRYLFVVFFVSALMDAAGQPVKPELFAPGIISGAVHDAAPAFSPDGKTVYFHRSGPALSAVILVSRLRNGVWSAPDIASFSGSWQDIEPAMAPDGSYLIFSSNRPVVPGGKRLDGVWNGKVWPTGGGNLWRVDRKGEGWGEPYRLPDMINRDASVFSPAITGDGTLYFMRPVGDSGKFHLYRSAYRDGSYEQPVAAPFSSADTVGDVDPAVAPDESFLVFSSRRPPATQNELFIVFRNGAVWGVPRSLGVEVNRSVGNIEARLSPDHRRLYFSSTWVPKTDDPGEAGSKRRAMACSEWETGMLNIWWVPLDKWLEEREKG
;
A
#
# COMPACT_ATOMS: atom_id res chain seq x y z
N MET A 1 -13.92 17.39 -62.68
CA MET A 1 -14.44 16.32 -61.78
C MET A 1 -13.23 15.56 -61.26
N SER A 2 -12.68 15.97 -60.11
CA SER A 2 -11.46 15.41 -59.50
C SER A 2 -11.84 14.82 -58.15
N TYR A 3 -11.62 13.51 -57.98
CA TYR A 3 -11.87 12.80 -56.71
C TYR A 3 -10.54 12.66 -55.96
N MET A 4 -10.44 13.30 -54.80
CA MET A 4 -9.39 13.04 -53.81
C MET A 4 -9.76 11.77 -53.02
N ILE A 5 -8.89 10.76 -53.08
CA ILE A 5 -8.98 9.57 -52.23
C ILE A 5 -8.30 9.90 -50.90
N ASN A 6 -9.09 9.96 -49.82
CA ASN A 6 -8.60 10.11 -48.46
C ASN A 6 -8.18 8.73 -47.93
N ARG A 7 -6.88 8.51 -47.71
CA ARG A 7 -6.35 7.27 -47.10
C ARG A 7 -6.31 7.44 -45.58
N TYR A 8 -7.26 6.83 -44.88
CA TYR A 8 -7.18 6.67 -43.43
C TYR A 8 -6.17 5.57 -43.08
N LEU A 9 -5.11 5.95 -42.36
CA LEU A 9 -4.14 5.06 -41.77
C LEU A 9 -4.76 4.43 -40.51
N PHE A 10 -5.14 3.16 -40.56
CA PHE A 10 -5.49 2.39 -39.36
C PHE A 10 -4.21 2.01 -38.62
N VAL A 11 -3.94 2.69 -37.50
CA VAL A 11 -2.97 2.20 -36.51
C VAL A 11 -3.68 1.18 -35.64
N VAL A 12 -3.38 -0.10 -35.84
CA VAL A 12 -3.85 -1.18 -34.99
C VAL A 12 -2.98 -1.18 -33.73
N PHE A 13 -3.54 -0.76 -32.60
CA PHE A 13 -2.94 -0.98 -31.30
C PHE A 13 -3.15 -2.45 -30.92
N PHE A 14 -2.08 -3.25 -30.92
CA PHE A 14 -2.11 -4.55 -30.26
C PHE A 14 -2.13 -4.30 -28.74
N VAL A 15 -3.29 -4.49 -28.12
CA VAL A 15 -3.39 -4.64 -26.67
C VAL A 15 -2.80 -6.00 -26.34
N SER A 16 -1.52 -6.03 -25.95
CA SER A 16 -0.90 -7.24 -25.40
C SER A 16 -1.51 -7.50 -24.03
N ALA A 17 -2.18 -8.64 -23.87
CA ALA A 17 -2.68 -9.07 -22.57
C ALA A 17 -1.48 -9.39 -21.65
N LEU A 18 -1.49 -8.86 -20.42
CA LEU A 18 -0.42 -9.10 -19.44
C LEU A 18 -0.57 -10.51 -18.87
N MET A 19 0.44 -11.36 -19.05
CA MET A 19 0.43 -12.75 -18.57
C MET A 19 1.46 -13.01 -17.46
N ASP A 20 1.14 -13.89 -16.51
CA ASP A 20 2.04 -14.40 -15.47
C ASP A 20 3.10 -15.36 -16.05
N ALA A 21 3.99 -15.88 -15.19
CA ALA A 21 5.05 -16.80 -15.60
C ALA A 21 4.52 -18.12 -16.24
N ALA A 22 3.22 -18.43 -16.07
CA ALA A 22 2.54 -19.58 -16.66
C ALA A 22 1.70 -19.22 -17.90
N GLY A 23 1.72 -17.96 -18.36
CA GLY A 23 0.95 -17.52 -19.52
C GLY A 23 -0.53 -17.21 -19.22
N GLN A 24 -0.91 -16.99 -17.96
CA GLN A 24 -2.28 -16.61 -17.56
C GLN A 24 -2.40 -15.11 -17.31
N PRO A 25 -3.52 -14.45 -17.64
CA PRO A 25 -3.69 -13.03 -17.35
C PRO A 25 -3.46 -12.69 -15.87
N VAL A 26 -2.59 -11.72 -15.56
CA VAL A 26 -2.36 -11.28 -14.17
C VAL A 26 -3.63 -10.63 -13.63
N LYS A 27 -4.39 -11.34 -12.79
CA LYS A 27 -5.66 -10.88 -12.23
C LYS A 27 -5.53 -10.67 -10.72
N PRO A 28 -5.92 -9.49 -10.18
CA PRO A 28 -6.01 -9.30 -8.74
C PRO A 28 -6.96 -10.30 -8.07
N GLU A 29 -6.52 -10.84 -6.93
CA GLU A 29 -7.28 -11.76 -6.10
C GLU A 29 -7.55 -11.16 -4.71
N LEU A 30 -8.75 -11.39 -4.16
CA LEU A 30 -9.14 -10.89 -2.86
C LEU A 30 -8.37 -11.63 -1.76
N PHE A 31 -7.77 -10.90 -0.83
CA PHE A 31 -7.04 -11.50 0.28
C PHE A 31 -7.98 -11.96 1.40
N ALA A 32 -7.99 -13.26 1.68
CA ALA A 32 -8.73 -13.90 2.78
C ALA A 32 -10.19 -13.39 2.92
N PRO A 33 -11.03 -13.58 1.88
CA PRO A 33 -12.40 -13.07 1.83
C PRO A 33 -13.26 -13.59 2.98
N GLY A 34 -14.03 -12.71 3.60
CA GLY A 34 -14.91 -13.02 4.73
C GLY A 34 -14.20 -13.18 6.08
N ILE A 35 -12.86 -13.10 6.10
CA ILE A 35 -12.06 -13.15 7.34
C ILE A 35 -11.31 -11.85 7.53
N ILE A 36 -10.49 -11.48 6.55
CA ILE A 36 -9.72 -10.23 6.55
C ILE A 36 -10.43 -9.22 5.67
N SER A 37 -10.60 -9.47 4.37
CA SER A 37 -11.35 -8.56 3.51
C SER A 37 -12.86 -8.80 3.66
N GLY A 38 -13.62 -7.71 3.90
CA GLY A 38 -15.01 -7.77 4.33
C GLY A 38 -15.84 -6.54 3.93
N ALA A 39 -16.83 -6.20 4.77
CA ALA A 39 -17.80 -5.15 4.49
C ALA A 39 -17.27 -3.71 4.63
N VAL A 40 -16.10 -3.54 5.25
CA VAL A 40 -15.52 -2.24 5.62
C VAL A 40 -14.13 -2.08 4.99
N HIS A 41 -13.50 -0.92 5.20
CA HIS A 41 -12.19 -0.66 4.63
C HIS A 41 -11.11 -1.47 5.36
N ASP A 42 -10.45 -2.37 4.64
CA ASP A 42 -9.31 -3.18 5.09
C ASP A 42 -8.10 -2.93 4.19
N ALA A 43 -6.94 -2.70 4.79
CA ALA A 43 -5.81 -2.12 4.06
C ALA A 43 -4.44 -2.36 4.70
N ALA A 44 -3.40 -2.13 3.89
CA ALA A 44 -1.99 -2.13 4.28
C ALA A 44 -1.56 -3.35 5.12
N PRO A 45 -1.64 -4.59 4.58
CA PRO A 45 -1.21 -5.79 5.31
C PRO A 45 0.32 -5.84 5.49
N ALA A 46 0.78 -5.86 6.72
CA ALA A 46 2.15 -6.10 7.15
C ALA A 46 2.30 -7.52 7.70
N PHE A 47 3.03 -8.36 6.98
CA PHE A 47 3.24 -9.76 7.34
C PHE A 47 4.44 -9.95 8.26
N SER A 48 4.35 -10.94 9.16
CA SER A 48 5.53 -11.50 9.82
C SER A 48 6.49 -12.15 8.82
N PRO A 49 7.80 -12.22 9.14
CA PRO A 49 8.78 -12.80 8.23
C PRO A 49 8.46 -14.24 7.79
N ASP A 50 7.79 -15.01 8.65
CA ASP A 50 7.33 -16.38 8.36
C ASP A 50 6.02 -16.44 7.56
N GLY A 51 5.39 -15.30 7.28
CA GLY A 51 4.12 -15.17 6.58
C GLY A 51 2.89 -15.67 7.37
N LYS A 52 3.04 -16.03 8.66
CA LYS A 52 1.97 -16.66 9.45
C LYS A 52 1.16 -15.69 10.31
N THR A 53 1.59 -14.43 10.41
CA THR A 53 0.85 -13.37 11.09
C THR A 53 0.74 -12.19 10.14
N VAL A 54 -0.42 -11.56 10.09
CA VAL A 54 -0.64 -10.32 9.34
C VAL A 54 -1.24 -9.28 10.26
N TYR A 55 -0.65 -8.08 10.23
CA TYR A 55 -1.18 -6.88 10.83
C TYR A 55 -1.73 -6.01 9.71
N PHE A 56 -2.92 -5.46 9.86
CA PHE A 56 -3.54 -4.62 8.83
C PHE A 56 -4.41 -3.59 9.53
N HIS A 57 -4.73 -2.49 8.87
CA HIS A 57 -5.65 -1.53 9.45
C HIS A 57 -7.06 -1.73 8.92
N ARG A 58 -8.04 -1.48 9.78
CA ARG A 58 -9.46 -1.49 9.44
C ARG A 58 -10.10 -0.16 9.81
N SER A 59 -10.90 0.40 8.91
CA SER A 59 -11.63 1.66 9.14
C SER A 59 -13.04 1.61 8.54
N GLY A 60 -13.94 2.48 9.00
CA GLY A 60 -15.30 2.55 8.47
C GLY A 60 -16.11 3.70 9.04
N PRO A 61 -17.35 3.93 8.58
CA PRO A 61 -18.17 5.07 8.95
C PRO A 61 -18.37 5.28 10.47
N ALA A 62 -18.36 4.18 11.25
CA ALA A 62 -18.49 4.20 12.71
C ALA A 62 -17.21 3.73 13.44
N LEU A 63 -16.09 3.56 12.72
CA LEU A 63 -14.87 2.99 13.25
C LEU A 63 -13.69 3.92 12.96
N SER A 64 -13.14 4.53 14.02
CA SER A 64 -11.80 5.11 14.00
C SER A 64 -10.82 4.01 13.59
N ALA A 65 -9.91 4.30 12.65
CA ALA A 65 -9.03 3.27 12.11
C ALA A 65 -8.20 2.59 13.21
N VAL A 66 -8.19 1.26 13.22
CA VAL A 66 -7.45 0.43 14.19
C VAL A 66 -6.56 -0.57 13.47
N ILE A 67 -5.44 -0.93 14.09
CA ILE A 67 -4.60 -2.03 13.61
C ILE A 67 -5.11 -3.34 14.22
N LEU A 68 -5.42 -4.29 13.35
CA LEU A 68 -5.84 -5.64 13.67
C LEU A 68 -4.70 -6.63 13.42
N VAL A 69 -4.79 -7.81 14.03
CA VAL A 69 -3.89 -8.94 13.83
C VAL A 69 -4.69 -10.19 13.52
N SER A 70 -4.29 -10.92 12.46
CA SER A 70 -4.78 -12.26 12.16
C SER A 70 -3.62 -13.24 12.03
N ARG A 71 -3.86 -14.51 12.36
CA ARG A 71 -2.84 -15.57 12.37
C ARG A 71 -3.27 -16.74 11.50
N LEU A 72 -2.37 -17.19 10.63
CA LEU A 72 -2.57 -18.34 9.76
C LEU A 72 -2.33 -19.62 10.56
N ARG A 73 -3.36 -20.47 10.67
CA ARG A 73 -3.30 -21.78 11.32
C ARG A 73 -3.93 -22.82 10.39
N ASN A 74 -3.20 -23.87 10.08
CA ASN A 74 -3.67 -24.95 9.18
C ASN A 74 -4.22 -24.42 7.84
N GLY A 75 -3.58 -23.40 7.27
CA GLY A 75 -3.99 -22.79 6.00
C GLY A 75 -5.16 -21.80 6.09
N VAL A 76 -5.69 -21.52 7.28
CA VAL A 76 -6.83 -20.60 7.49
C VAL A 76 -6.42 -19.44 8.40
N TRP A 77 -6.75 -18.22 8.00
CA TRP A 77 -6.57 -17.03 8.83
C TRP A 77 -7.57 -17.01 9.98
N SER A 78 -7.13 -16.65 11.19
CA SER A 78 -8.03 -16.46 12.32
C SER A 78 -8.92 -15.23 12.15
N ALA A 79 -10.04 -15.18 12.87
CA ALA A 79 -10.75 -13.92 13.08
C ALA A 79 -9.75 -12.84 13.56
N PRO A 80 -9.81 -11.61 13.03
CA PRO A 80 -8.89 -10.55 13.43
C PRO A 80 -9.19 -10.03 14.84
N ASP A 81 -8.15 -9.85 15.65
CA ASP A 81 -8.21 -9.19 16.96
C ASP A 81 -7.55 -7.80 16.89
N ILE A 82 -7.92 -6.86 17.77
CA ILE A 82 -7.20 -5.58 17.86
C ILE A 82 -5.77 -5.86 18.35
N ALA A 83 -4.77 -5.34 17.63
CA ALA A 83 -3.38 -5.46 18.05
C ALA A 83 -3.18 -4.80 19.41
N SER A 84 -2.37 -5.40 20.28
CA SER A 84 -2.22 -4.97 21.69
C SER A 84 -1.75 -3.51 21.87
N PHE A 85 -1.17 -2.92 20.83
CA PHE A 85 -0.68 -1.54 20.81
C PHE A 85 -1.64 -0.54 20.14
N SER A 86 -2.83 -0.99 19.71
CA SER A 86 -3.83 -0.18 18.98
C SER A 86 -5.19 -0.15 19.70
N GLY A 87 -6.16 0.60 19.14
CA GLY A 87 -7.55 0.68 19.62
C GLY A 87 -7.92 1.97 20.35
N SER A 88 -6.93 2.80 20.73
CA SER A 88 -7.17 4.09 21.41
C SER A 88 -7.02 5.31 20.48
N TRP A 89 -6.36 5.12 19.34
CA TRP A 89 -5.98 6.19 18.40
C TRP A 89 -6.43 5.84 16.99
N GLN A 90 -6.33 6.79 16.05
CA GLN A 90 -6.36 6.40 14.64
C GLN A 90 -4.99 5.83 14.30
N ASP A 91 -4.90 4.52 14.18
CA ASP A 91 -3.68 3.82 13.85
C ASP A 91 -3.85 3.14 12.49
N ILE A 92 -3.00 3.50 11.54
CA ILE A 92 -3.11 3.06 10.15
C ILE A 92 -1.76 2.61 9.61
N GLU A 93 -1.85 1.89 8.48
CA GLU A 93 -0.71 1.60 7.62
C GLU A 93 0.50 0.98 8.35
N PRO A 94 0.32 -0.14 9.09
CA PRO A 94 1.44 -0.82 9.70
C PRO A 94 2.44 -1.31 8.65
N ALA A 95 3.72 -1.29 9.00
CA ALA A 95 4.85 -1.80 8.23
C ALA A 95 5.74 -2.64 9.15
N MET A 96 5.98 -3.90 8.78
CA MET A 96 6.85 -4.78 9.55
C MET A 96 8.29 -4.66 9.08
N ALA A 97 9.22 -4.59 10.03
CA ALA A 97 10.64 -4.76 9.74
C ALA A 97 10.86 -6.16 9.12
N PRO A 98 11.72 -6.31 8.09
CA PRO A 98 11.93 -7.61 7.43
C PRO A 98 12.39 -8.74 8.36
N ASP A 99 13.01 -8.40 9.50
CA ASP A 99 13.42 -9.36 10.54
C ASP A 99 12.34 -9.63 11.61
N GLY A 100 11.20 -8.93 11.53
CA GLY A 100 10.08 -9.04 12.47
C GLY A 100 10.32 -8.39 13.84
N SER A 101 11.42 -7.66 14.02
CA SER A 101 11.82 -7.11 15.32
C SER A 101 10.98 -5.90 15.76
N TYR A 102 10.37 -5.17 14.82
CA TYR A 102 9.49 -4.03 15.11
C TYR A 102 8.44 -3.81 14.02
N LEU A 103 7.41 -3.02 14.37
CA LEU A 103 6.46 -2.42 13.43
C LEU A 103 6.61 -0.90 13.48
N ILE A 104 6.45 -0.24 12.33
CA ILE A 104 6.21 1.21 12.24
C ILE A 104 4.81 1.43 11.66
N PHE A 105 4.08 2.41 12.17
CA PHE A 105 2.71 2.71 11.73
C PHE A 105 2.41 4.21 11.89
N SER A 106 1.44 4.73 11.14
CA SER A 106 1.02 6.12 11.32
C SER A 106 -0.06 6.23 12.38
N SER A 107 0.01 7.28 13.19
CA SER A 107 -0.96 7.53 14.25
C SER A 107 -1.21 9.00 14.56
N ASN A 108 -2.45 9.33 14.93
CA ASN A 108 -2.85 10.64 15.41
C ASN A 108 -2.63 10.88 16.92
N ARG A 109 -1.89 9.99 17.61
CA ARG A 109 -1.45 10.18 19.00
C ARG A 109 -0.83 11.57 19.20
N PRO A 110 -1.13 12.26 20.32
CA PRO A 110 -0.52 13.56 20.61
C PRO A 110 1.00 13.45 20.75
N VAL A 111 1.73 14.51 20.38
CA VAL A 111 3.20 14.57 20.53
C VAL A 111 3.61 14.47 22.01
N VAL A 112 2.81 15.04 22.91
CA VAL A 112 3.02 15.01 24.36
C VAL A 112 1.88 14.24 25.05
N PRO A 113 2.16 13.47 26.11
CA PRO A 113 1.12 12.77 26.88
C PRO A 113 0.01 13.72 27.34
N GLY A 114 -1.25 13.31 27.15
CA GLY A 114 -2.43 14.11 27.49
C GLY A 114 -2.76 15.25 26.52
N GLY A 115 -1.97 15.45 25.46
CA GLY A 115 -2.22 16.45 24.44
C GLY A 115 -3.42 16.12 23.52
N LYS A 116 -3.73 17.07 22.64
CA LYS A 116 -4.75 16.88 21.59
C LYS A 116 -4.25 15.92 20.50
N ARG A 117 -5.16 15.09 19.97
CA ARG A 117 -4.94 14.34 18.72
C ARG A 117 -4.41 15.24 17.62
N LEU A 118 -3.52 14.70 16.80
CA LEU A 118 -2.93 15.43 15.68
C LEU A 118 -4.01 15.78 14.64
N ASP A 119 -4.03 17.04 14.24
CA ASP A 119 -4.76 17.46 13.05
C ASP A 119 -3.84 17.33 11.84
N GLY A 120 -4.40 16.91 10.72
CA GLY A 120 -3.70 16.83 9.45
C GLY A 120 -3.66 18.20 8.78
N VAL A 121 -2.55 18.54 8.13
CA VAL A 121 -2.45 19.77 7.34
C VAL A 121 -1.91 19.43 5.96
N TRP A 122 -2.70 19.65 4.93
CA TRP A 122 -2.31 19.54 3.52
C TRP A 122 -3.30 20.30 2.65
N ASN A 123 -2.83 20.81 1.50
CA ASN A 123 -3.62 21.58 0.53
C ASN A 123 -4.24 22.87 1.14
N GLY A 124 -3.49 23.55 2.02
CA GLY A 124 -3.99 24.71 2.78
C GLY A 124 -5.18 24.41 3.71
N LYS A 125 -5.51 23.13 3.94
CA LYS A 125 -6.66 22.70 4.74
C LYS A 125 -6.20 21.95 6.00
N VAL A 126 -6.88 22.25 7.10
CA VAL A 126 -6.78 21.49 8.35
C VAL A 126 -7.82 20.37 8.34
N TRP A 127 -7.39 19.17 8.71
CA TRP A 127 -8.20 17.97 8.82
C TRP A 127 -8.23 17.54 10.30
N PRO A 128 -9.28 17.94 11.05
CA PRO A 128 -9.36 17.67 12.48
C PRO A 128 -9.20 16.19 12.78
N THR A 129 -8.29 15.85 13.69
CA THR A 129 -7.92 14.47 14.06
C THR A 129 -7.36 13.59 12.93
N GLY A 130 -7.23 14.11 11.70
CA GLY A 130 -6.73 13.40 10.53
C GLY A 130 -5.21 13.53 10.34
N GLY A 131 -4.48 13.91 11.39
CA GLY A 131 -3.03 13.99 11.37
C GLY A 131 -2.40 12.63 11.63
N GLY A 132 -1.14 12.48 11.23
CA GLY A 132 -0.37 11.26 11.42
C GLY A 132 1.09 11.57 11.65
N ASN A 133 1.66 10.89 12.64
CA ASN A 133 3.09 10.75 12.82
C ASN A 133 3.44 9.27 12.81
N LEU A 134 4.68 8.94 12.46
CA LEU A 134 5.18 7.59 12.50
C LEU A 134 5.57 7.22 13.93
N TRP A 135 4.98 6.13 14.41
CA TRP A 135 5.25 5.49 15.70
C TRP A 135 5.86 4.12 15.46
N ARG A 136 6.77 3.72 16.34
CA ARG A 136 7.41 2.41 16.33
C ARG A 136 6.97 1.63 17.56
N VAL A 137 6.77 0.33 17.39
CA VAL A 137 6.59 -0.61 18.49
C VAL A 137 7.54 -1.79 18.32
N ASP A 138 8.35 -2.03 19.35
CA ASP A 138 9.34 -3.10 19.35
C ASP A 138 8.74 -4.40 19.85
N ARG A 139 9.19 -5.52 19.27
CA ARG A 139 8.84 -6.86 19.71
C ARG A 139 9.41 -7.09 21.12
N LYS A 140 8.58 -7.61 22.03
CA LYS A 140 8.95 -7.90 23.42
C LYS A 140 8.45 -9.29 23.80
N GLY A 141 9.35 -10.27 23.79
CA GLY A 141 8.97 -11.68 23.95
C GLY A 141 8.04 -12.12 22.80
N GLU A 142 6.92 -12.74 23.14
CA GLU A 142 5.90 -13.16 22.17
C GLU A 142 4.97 -12.01 21.72
N GLY A 143 5.06 -10.85 22.37
CA GLY A 143 4.18 -9.71 22.17
C GLY A 143 4.89 -8.46 21.66
N TRP A 144 4.29 -7.31 21.97
CA TRP A 144 4.76 -5.98 21.61
C TRP A 144 4.97 -5.14 22.86
N GLY A 145 5.95 -4.25 22.83
CA GLY A 145 6.15 -3.23 23.85
C GLY A 145 5.17 -2.07 23.73
N GLU A 146 5.50 -0.97 24.40
CA GLU A 146 4.78 0.29 24.28
C GLU A 146 5.22 1.05 23.01
N PRO A 147 4.28 1.57 22.19
CA PRO A 147 4.64 2.41 21.06
C PRO A 147 5.34 3.71 21.49
N TYR A 148 6.34 4.12 20.72
CA TYR A 148 6.97 5.42 20.86
C TYR A 148 7.06 6.14 19.52
N ARG A 149 6.95 7.46 19.57
CA ARG A 149 6.98 8.32 18.39
C ARG A 149 8.41 8.35 17.83
N LEU A 150 8.55 8.23 16.51
CA LEU A 150 9.84 8.44 15.86
C LEU A 150 10.32 9.90 16.01
N PRO A 151 11.63 10.18 15.90
CA PRO A 151 12.18 11.52 16.10
C PRO A 151 11.56 12.60 15.21
N ASP A 152 11.63 13.86 15.64
CA ASP A 152 11.09 15.03 14.92
C ASP A 152 11.66 15.20 13.51
N MET A 153 12.89 14.72 13.25
CA MET A 153 13.45 14.74 11.90
C MET A 153 12.65 13.88 10.90
N ILE A 154 11.99 12.81 11.36
CA ILE A 154 11.03 12.02 10.58
C ILE A 154 9.66 12.70 10.65
N ASN A 155 9.22 13.02 11.86
CA ASN A 155 7.90 13.58 12.15
C ASN A 155 7.89 15.10 12.17
N ARG A 156 8.44 15.73 11.11
CA ARG A 156 8.62 17.20 11.07
C ARG A 156 7.29 17.95 11.13
N ASP A 157 6.24 17.35 10.58
CA ASP A 157 4.89 17.91 10.53
C ASP A 157 3.89 16.85 11.03
N ALA A 158 2.60 17.21 11.15
CA ALA A 158 1.52 16.31 11.56
C ALA A 158 0.90 15.50 10.40
N SER A 159 1.59 15.37 9.27
CA SER A 159 1.08 14.72 8.04
C SER A 159 2.12 13.74 7.47
N VAL A 160 2.53 12.75 8.27
CA VAL A 160 3.54 11.74 7.90
C VAL A 160 2.93 10.34 7.98
N PHE A 161 2.91 9.64 6.84
CA PHE A 161 2.09 8.43 6.65
C PHE A 161 2.82 7.36 5.84
N SER A 162 2.19 6.18 5.78
CA SER A 162 2.52 5.03 4.94
C SER A 162 4.01 4.64 4.97
N PRO A 163 4.51 4.16 6.12
CA PRO A 163 5.90 3.75 6.27
C PRO A 163 6.20 2.49 5.46
N ALA A 164 7.43 2.32 4.98
CA ALA A 164 7.96 1.08 4.45
C ALA A 164 9.43 0.93 4.85
N ILE A 165 9.83 -0.29 5.21
CA ILE A 165 11.09 -0.56 5.92
C ILE A 165 11.94 -1.49 5.07
N THR A 166 13.19 -1.10 4.85
CA THR A 166 14.17 -1.93 4.14
C THR A 166 14.92 -2.86 5.11
N GLY A 167 15.76 -3.76 4.58
CA GLY A 167 16.51 -4.75 5.37
C GLY A 167 17.56 -4.12 6.31
N ASP A 168 18.06 -2.93 5.99
CA ASP A 168 18.99 -2.18 6.85
C ASP A 168 18.29 -1.22 7.83
N GLY A 169 16.95 -1.20 7.81
CA GLY A 169 16.13 -0.30 8.63
C GLY A 169 15.88 1.08 8.00
N THR A 170 16.43 1.38 6.81
CA THR A 170 16.08 2.58 6.04
C THR A 170 14.56 2.65 5.88
N LEU A 171 14.03 3.85 6.15
CA LEU A 171 12.60 4.14 6.16
C LEU A 171 12.21 4.93 4.92
N TYR A 172 11.19 4.43 4.23
CA TYR A 172 10.42 5.17 3.23
C TYR A 172 9.08 5.58 3.82
N PHE A 173 8.59 6.76 3.46
CA PHE A 173 7.30 7.26 3.93
C PHE A 173 6.77 8.37 3.01
N MET A 174 5.51 8.76 3.18
CA MET A 174 4.93 9.89 2.46
C MET A 174 4.68 11.11 3.34
N ARG A 175 4.82 12.30 2.76
CA ARG A 175 4.55 13.60 3.41
C ARG A 175 4.13 14.64 2.36
N PRO A 176 3.26 15.62 2.69
CA PRO A 176 2.92 16.69 1.77
C PRO A 176 4.11 17.62 1.49
N VAL A 177 4.18 18.14 0.28
CA VAL A 177 5.20 19.11 -0.14
C VAL A 177 4.69 20.53 0.06
N GLY A 178 5.21 21.18 1.10
CA GLY A 178 4.71 22.49 1.55
C GLY A 178 3.19 22.47 1.68
N ASP A 179 2.53 23.52 1.20
CA ASP A 179 1.08 23.63 1.23
C ASP A 179 0.39 23.13 -0.06
N SER A 180 1.15 22.51 -0.98
CA SER A 180 0.63 22.11 -2.31
C SER A 180 -0.47 21.04 -2.26
N GLY A 181 -0.59 20.32 -1.14
CA GLY A 181 -1.50 19.18 -1.01
C GLY A 181 -1.05 17.91 -1.72
N LYS A 182 0.05 17.96 -2.48
CA LYS A 182 0.66 16.78 -3.09
C LYS A 182 1.57 16.10 -2.08
N PHE A 183 1.41 14.79 -1.94
CA PHE A 183 2.32 13.94 -1.19
C PHE A 183 3.48 13.51 -2.09
N HIS A 184 4.67 13.44 -1.51
CA HIS A 184 5.81 12.75 -2.11
C HIS A 184 6.32 11.66 -1.18
N LEU A 185 7.11 10.78 -1.78
CA LEU A 185 7.86 9.76 -1.08
C LEU A 185 9.22 10.31 -0.62
N TYR A 186 9.54 10.06 0.64
CA TYR A 186 10.80 10.41 1.27
C TYR A 186 11.52 9.15 1.72
N ARG A 187 12.85 9.20 1.72
CA ARG A 187 13.77 8.17 2.20
C ARG A 187 14.62 8.74 3.32
N SER A 188 14.71 8.02 4.43
CA SER A 188 15.63 8.31 5.53
C SER A 188 16.46 7.07 5.81
N ALA A 189 17.77 7.17 5.54
CA ALA A 189 18.69 6.07 5.82
C ALA A 189 18.75 5.81 7.31
N TYR A 190 18.87 4.54 7.70
CA TYR A 190 19.15 4.18 9.09
C TYR A 190 20.61 3.77 9.22
N ARG A 191 21.38 4.51 10.01
CA ARG A 191 22.81 4.25 10.25
C ARG A 191 23.15 4.49 11.71
N ASP A 192 23.97 3.60 12.26
CA ASP A 192 24.51 3.70 13.62
C ASP A 192 23.43 3.96 14.69
N GLY A 193 22.29 3.29 14.55
CA GLY A 193 21.18 3.39 15.51
C GLY A 193 20.26 4.60 15.31
N SER A 194 20.48 5.43 14.28
CA SER A 194 19.73 6.67 14.04
C SER A 194 19.26 6.84 12.60
N TYR A 195 18.18 7.60 12.42
CA TYR A 195 17.72 8.02 11.10
C TYR A 195 18.50 9.25 10.62
N GLU A 196 18.86 9.29 9.35
CA GLU A 196 19.41 10.47 8.70
C GLU A 196 18.31 11.43 8.25
N GLN A 197 18.67 12.68 7.94
CA GLN A 197 17.73 13.67 7.41
C GLN A 197 16.99 13.11 6.18
N PRO A 198 15.65 13.05 6.18
CA PRO A 198 14.90 12.54 5.03
C PRO A 198 15.14 13.36 3.77
N VAL A 199 15.35 12.66 2.65
CA VAL A 199 15.46 13.22 1.31
C VAL A 199 14.30 12.72 0.45
N ALA A 200 13.78 13.55 -0.45
CA ALA A 200 12.76 13.10 -1.39
C ALA A 200 13.33 11.98 -2.27
N ALA A 201 12.54 10.95 -2.54
CA ALA A 201 12.93 9.91 -3.48
C ALA A 201 13.13 10.56 -4.87
N PRO A 202 14.22 10.24 -5.61
CA PRO A 202 14.55 10.96 -6.85
C PRO A 202 13.45 10.95 -7.92
N PHE A 203 12.58 9.94 -7.91
CA PHE A 203 11.45 9.78 -8.82
C PHE A 203 10.12 10.38 -8.31
N SER A 204 10.15 11.02 -7.12
CA SER A 204 9.05 11.68 -6.43
C SER A 204 9.48 13.11 -6.05
N SER A 205 9.58 13.98 -7.06
CA SER A 205 10.08 15.36 -6.96
C SER A 205 8.95 16.40 -7.07
N ALA A 206 9.20 17.68 -6.77
CA ALA A 206 8.17 18.75 -6.72
C ALA A 206 7.33 18.93 -7.99
N ASP A 207 7.90 18.51 -9.13
CA ASP A 207 7.22 18.55 -10.42
C ASP A 207 6.35 17.30 -10.66
N THR A 208 6.38 16.32 -9.76
CA THR A 208 5.56 15.12 -9.86
C THR A 208 4.11 15.38 -9.41
N VAL A 209 3.28 14.48 -9.87
CA VAL A 209 1.92 14.23 -9.42
C VAL A 209 1.97 13.56 -8.04
N GLY A 210 1.00 13.78 -7.16
CA GLY A 210 1.04 13.21 -5.81
C GLY A 210 1.34 11.70 -5.81
N ASP A 211 2.43 11.31 -5.15
CA ASP A 211 2.92 9.94 -5.01
C ASP A 211 2.75 9.51 -3.55
N VAL A 212 2.13 8.35 -3.36
CA VAL A 212 1.71 7.87 -2.04
C VAL A 212 2.02 6.38 -1.89
N ASP A 213 1.99 5.92 -0.65
CA ASP A 213 1.97 4.49 -0.30
C ASP A 213 3.13 3.66 -0.85
N PRO A 214 4.38 3.95 -0.42
CA PRO A 214 5.52 3.19 -0.86
C PRO A 214 5.49 1.76 -0.29
N ALA A 215 5.85 0.79 -1.12
CA ALA A 215 6.15 -0.59 -0.78
C ALA A 215 7.54 -0.92 -1.33
N VAL A 216 8.54 -0.98 -0.46
CA VAL A 216 9.95 -1.13 -0.86
C VAL A 216 10.45 -2.55 -0.61
N ALA A 217 11.22 -3.09 -1.55
CA ALA A 217 11.95 -4.34 -1.33
C ALA A 217 13.05 -4.13 -0.28
N PRO A 218 13.36 -5.11 0.59
CA PRO A 218 14.37 -4.94 1.64
C PRO A 218 15.76 -4.58 1.16
N ASP A 219 16.12 -4.98 -0.05
CA ASP A 219 17.40 -4.66 -0.69
C ASP A 219 17.36 -3.36 -1.52
N GLU A 220 16.25 -2.62 -1.45
CA GLU A 220 15.96 -1.42 -2.27
C GLU A 220 16.04 -1.67 -3.77
N SER A 221 15.93 -2.92 -4.24
CA SER A 221 16.03 -3.26 -5.66
C SER A 221 14.84 -2.76 -6.48
N PHE A 222 13.68 -2.62 -5.85
CA PHE A 222 12.50 -2.00 -6.42
C PHE A 222 11.61 -1.37 -5.35
N LEU A 223 10.71 -0.51 -5.80
CA LEU A 223 9.66 0.09 -4.99
C LEU A 223 8.37 0.14 -5.82
N VAL A 224 7.26 -0.26 -5.21
CA VAL A 224 5.90 -0.08 -5.76
C VAL A 224 5.22 1.05 -5.00
N PHE A 225 4.48 1.91 -5.69
CA PHE A 225 3.78 3.04 -5.07
C PHE A 225 2.58 3.46 -5.91
N SER A 226 1.70 4.27 -5.32
CA SER A 226 0.53 4.80 -6.02
C SER A 226 0.76 6.22 -6.49
N SER A 227 0.30 6.53 -7.70
CA SER A 227 0.54 7.82 -8.35
C SER A 227 -0.57 8.17 -9.34
N ARG A 228 -0.74 9.47 -9.63
CA ARG A 228 -1.61 9.98 -10.70
C ARG A 228 -0.82 10.44 -11.93
N ARG A 229 0.32 9.79 -12.20
CA ARG A 229 1.24 10.28 -13.24
C ARG A 229 0.64 10.02 -14.62
N PRO A 230 0.70 10.99 -15.56
CA PRO A 230 0.10 10.82 -16.87
C PRO A 230 0.58 9.54 -17.54
N PRO A 231 -0.32 8.79 -18.21
CA PRO A 231 -1.69 9.14 -18.57
C PRO A 231 -2.76 8.81 -17.50
N ALA A 232 -2.38 8.42 -16.28
CA ALA A 232 -3.34 8.05 -15.24
C ALA A 232 -4.26 9.22 -14.87
N THR A 233 -5.57 8.94 -14.76
CA THR A 233 -6.60 9.91 -14.34
C THR A 233 -7.05 9.72 -12.89
N GLN A 234 -6.53 8.67 -12.23
CA GLN A 234 -6.79 8.27 -10.86
C GLN A 234 -5.51 7.72 -10.22
N ASN A 235 -5.55 7.33 -8.94
CA ASN A 235 -4.42 6.62 -8.33
C ASN A 235 -4.27 5.24 -8.99
N GLU A 236 -3.11 5.03 -9.60
CA GLU A 236 -2.66 3.78 -10.20
C GLU A 236 -1.37 3.33 -9.52
N LEU A 237 -1.11 2.02 -9.53
CA LEU A 237 0.13 1.43 -9.04
C LEU A 237 1.22 1.50 -10.10
N PHE A 238 2.40 1.93 -9.66
CA PHE A 238 3.63 2.02 -10.43
C PHE A 238 4.75 1.27 -9.73
N ILE A 239 5.65 0.66 -10.50
CA ILE A 239 6.89 0.07 -10.02
C ILE A 239 8.09 0.85 -10.56
N VAL A 240 9.09 1.04 -9.71
CA VAL A 240 10.38 1.62 -10.09
C VAL A 240 11.50 0.73 -9.61
N PHE A 241 12.48 0.50 -10.48
CA PHE A 241 13.64 -0.35 -10.19
C PHE A 241 14.87 0.50 -9.86
N ARG A 242 15.75 -0.06 -9.05
CA ARG A 242 17.05 0.53 -8.73
C ARG A 242 18.17 -0.28 -9.37
N ASN A 243 19.14 0.42 -9.95
CA ASN A 243 20.41 -0.14 -10.42
C ASN A 243 21.57 0.54 -9.67
N GLY A 244 22.23 -0.21 -8.78
CA GLY A 244 23.17 0.35 -7.83
C GLY A 244 22.52 1.44 -6.98
N ALA A 245 23.07 2.66 -7.02
CA ALA A 245 22.52 3.79 -6.28
C ALA A 245 21.36 4.51 -7.00
N VAL A 246 21.13 4.24 -8.28
CA VAL A 246 20.27 5.05 -9.16
C VAL A 246 18.89 4.41 -9.30
N TRP A 247 17.85 5.18 -8.98
CA TRP A 247 16.46 4.81 -9.29
C TRP A 247 16.14 5.12 -10.75
N GLY A 248 15.48 4.18 -11.43
CA GLY A 248 15.06 4.31 -12.81
C GLY A 248 13.76 5.11 -12.98
N VAL A 249 13.15 4.99 -14.16
CA VAL A 249 11.87 5.62 -14.48
C VAL A 249 10.72 4.72 -14.00
N PRO A 250 9.75 5.25 -13.24
CA PRO A 250 8.59 4.45 -12.82
C PRO A 250 7.72 3.99 -13.99
N ARG A 251 7.23 2.75 -13.90
CA ARG A 251 6.44 2.06 -14.92
C ARG A 251 5.08 1.68 -14.34
N SER A 252 4.00 1.89 -15.09
CA SER A 252 2.66 1.47 -14.64
C SER A 252 2.62 -0.06 -14.53
N LEU A 253 1.92 -0.59 -13.51
CA LEU A 253 1.57 -2.01 -13.45
C LEU A 253 0.49 -2.41 -14.48
N GLY A 254 0.05 -1.47 -15.31
CA GLY A 254 -0.81 -1.74 -16.46
C GLY A 254 -2.27 -1.99 -16.10
N VAL A 255 -3.11 -2.06 -17.15
CA VAL A 255 -4.56 -2.00 -17.02
C VAL A 255 -5.14 -3.16 -16.18
N GLU A 256 -4.57 -4.35 -16.21
CA GLU A 256 -5.15 -5.48 -15.46
C GLU A 256 -5.08 -5.29 -13.94
N VAL A 257 -4.00 -4.68 -13.45
CA VAL A 257 -3.85 -4.31 -12.04
C VAL A 257 -4.60 -3.00 -11.74
N ASN A 258 -4.52 -2.02 -12.66
CA ASN A 258 -5.00 -0.66 -12.42
C ASN A 258 -6.44 -0.37 -12.87
N ARG A 259 -7.18 -1.35 -13.39
CA ARG A 259 -8.54 -1.15 -13.96
C ARG A 259 -9.59 -0.66 -12.97
N SER A 260 -9.39 -0.88 -11.67
CA SER A 260 -10.33 -0.44 -10.63
C SER A 260 -9.88 0.85 -9.97
N VAL A 261 -10.82 1.51 -9.31
CA VAL A 261 -10.57 2.78 -8.62
C VAL A 261 -9.88 2.51 -7.28
N GLY A 262 -9.03 3.45 -6.87
CA GLY A 262 -8.49 3.48 -5.52
C GLY A 262 -7.38 2.46 -5.27
N ASN A 263 -6.50 2.22 -6.23
CA ASN A 263 -5.33 1.35 -6.05
C ASN A 263 -4.28 2.08 -5.19
N ILE A 264 -4.26 1.81 -3.88
CA ILE A 264 -3.46 2.51 -2.87
C ILE A 264 -2.91 1.53 -1.81
N GLU A 265 -2.14 2.05 -0.84
CA GLU A 265 -1.72 1.33 0.37
C GLU A 265 -0.98 0.01 0.09
N ALA A 266 -0.11 0.04 -0.93
CA ALA A 266 0.67 -1.09 -1.39
C ALA A 266 1.55 -1.70 -0.28
N ARG A 267 1.68 -3.03 -0.28
CA ARG A 267 2.56 -3.82 0.61
C ARG A 267 3.14 -5.01 -0.12
N LEU A 268 4.34 -5.44 0.27
CA LEU A 268 4.96 -6.66 -0.26
C LEU A 268 4.72 -7.84 0.68
N SER A 269 4.59 -9.04 0.11
CA SER A 269 4.75 -10.30 0.87
C SER A 269 6.17 -10.42 1.43
N PRO A 270 6.40 -11.27 2.46
CA PRO A 270 7.74 -11.52 3.01
C PRO A 270 8.76 -12.08 2.00
N ASP A 271 8.29 -12.76 0.95
CA ASP A 271 9.15 -13.25 -0.14
C ASP A 271 9.35 -12.19 -1.25
N HIS A 272 8.68 -11.04 -1.15
CA HIS A 272 8.69 -9.93 -2.10
C HIS A 272 8.20 -10.29 -3.51
N ARG A 273 7.53 -11.43 -3.67
CA ARG A 273 6.98 -11.90 -4.96
C ARG A 273 5.50 -11.61 -5.13
N ARG A 274 4.81 -11.11 -4.11
CA ARG A 274 3.41 -10.67 -4.19
C ARG A 274 3.28 -9.23 -3.75
N LEU A 275 2.48 -8.49 -4.50
CA LEU A 275 2.01 -7.17 -4.13
C LEU A 275 0.61 -7.30 -3.55
N TYR A 276 0.40 -6.76 -2.36
CA TYR A 276 -0.90 -6.48 -1.78
C TYR A 276 -1.23 -5.00 -1.96
N PHE A 277 -2.49 -4.66 -2.17
CA PHE A 277 -2.95 -3.28 -2.32
C PHE A 277 -4.43 -3.15 -2.01
N SER A 278 -4.85 -1.97 -1.59
CA SER A 278 -6.26 -1.65 -1.40
C SER A 278 -6.88 -1.29 -2.74
N SER A 279 -8.08 -1.79 -3.05
CA SER A 279 -8.84 -1.42 -4.25
C SER A 279 -10.34 -1.65 -4.05
N THR A 280 -11.18 -0.87 -4.74
CA THR A 280 -12.64 -1.08 -4.78
C THR A 280 -13.04 -2.10 -5.86
N TRP A 281 -12.10 -2.96 -6.28
CA TRP A 281 -12.35 -3.94 -7.32
C TRP A 281 -13.52 -4.85 -6.96
N VAL A 282 -14.42 -5.07 -7.92
CA VAL A 282 -15.54 -6.01 -7.81
C VAL A 282 -15.35 -7.06 -8.90
N PRO A 283 -15.24 -8.36 -8.56
CA PRO A 283 -15.21 -9.40 -9.56
C PRO A 283 -16.49 -9.38 -10.36
N LYS A 284 -16.36 -9.32 -11.69
CA LYS A 284 -17.46 -9.77 -12.53
C LYS A 284 -17.65 -11.26 -12.25
N THR A 285 -18.81 -11.64 -11.74
CA THR A 285 -19.24 -13.02 -11.66
C THR A 285 -19.60 -13.47 -13.07
N ASP A 286 -18.75 -14.31 -13.67
CA ASP A 286 -19.19 -15.09 -14.83
C ASP A 286 -20.24 -16.06 -14.30
N ASP A 287 -21.51 -15.92 -14.71
CA ASP A 287 -22.65 -16.68 -14.22
C ASP A 287 -22.58 -18.16 -14.66
N PRO A 288 -22.57 -19.15 -13.73
CA PRO A 288 -22.74 -20.55 -14.11
C PRO A 288 -23.62 -21.29 -13.08
N GLY A 289 -24.94 -21.28 -13.27
CA GLY A 289 -25.85 -22.31 -12.74
C GLY A 289 -26.13 -22.32 -11.23
N GLU A 290 -27.37 -22.67 -10.90
CA GLU A 290 -27.97 -22.56 -9.56
C GLU A 290 -27.33 -23.47 -8.48
N ALA A 291 -27.47 -22.99 -7.23
CA ALA A 291 -27.01 -23.51 -5.93
C ALA A 291 -25.59 -23.10 -5.51
N GLY A 292 -24.57 -23.25 -6.36
CA GLY A 292 -23.23 -22.71 -6.10
C GLY A 292 -23.20 -21.17 -6.10
N SER A 293 -24.02 -20.57 -6.97
CA SER A 293 -24.13 -19.11 -7.12
C SER A 293 -24.76 -18.43 -5.91
N LYS A 294 -25.69 -19.05 -5.17
CA LYS A 294 -26.34 -18.41 -4.00
C LYS A 294 -25.39 -18.29 -2.80
N ARG A 295 -24.58 -19.31 -2.50
CA ARG A 295 -23.56 -19.22 -1.44
C ARG A 295 -22.44 -18.25 -1.82
N ARG A 296 -22.01 -18.28 -3.09
CA ARG A 296 -20.98 -17.37 -3.59
C ARG A 296 -21.48 -15.93 -3.69
N ALA A 297 -22.71 -15.69 -4.14
CA ALA A 297 -23.34 -14.38 -4.17
C ALA A 297 -23.62 -13.84 -2.77
N MET A 298 -24.00 -14.69 -1.80
CA MET A 298 -24.18 -14.27 -0.41
C MET A 298 -22.83 -13.93 0.24
N ALA A 299 -21.79 -14.74 0.01
CA ALA A 299 -20.42 -14.42 0.43
C ALA A 299 -19.91 -13.14 -0.25
N CYS A 300 -20.12 -12.97 -1.56
CA CYS A 300 -19.81 -11.74 -2.33
C CYS A 300 -20.54 -10.52 -1.77
N SER A 301 -21.83 -10.63 -1.45
CA SER A 301 -22.64 -9.51 -0.96
C SER A 301 -22.17 -8.95 0.38
N GLU A 302 -21.39 -9.72 1.15
CA GLU A 302 -20.81 -9.28 2.42
C GLU A 302 -19.53 -8.43 2.24
N TRP A 303 -18.85 -8.49 1.09
CA TRP A 303 -17.62 -7.72 0.82
C TRP A 303 -17.64 -6.87 -0.47
N GLU A 304 -18.66 -7.00 -1.32
CA GLU A 304 -18.91 -6.11 -2.47
C GLU A 304 -19.63 -4.82 -2.05
N THR A 305 -19.12 -4.15 -1.01
CA THR A 305 -19.74 -2.94 -0.44
C THR A 305 -19.30 -1.65 -1.14
N GLY A 306 -18.46 -1.75 -2.18
CA GLY A 306 -17.80 -0.60 -2.81
C GLY A 306 -16.69 0.02 -1.95
N MET A 307 -16.38 -0.60 -0.80
CA MET A 307 -15.28 -0.22 0.08
C MET A 307 -13.95 -0.78 -0.45
N LEU A 308 -12.86 -0.13 -0.05
CA LEU A 308 -11.51 -0.60 -0.31
C LEU A 308 -11.26 -1.91 0.45
N ASN A 309 -10.85 -2.94 -0.27
CA ASN A 309 -10.45 -4.23 0.31
C ASN A 309 -9.02 -4.57 -0.10
N ILE A 310 -8.40 -5.51 0.60
CA ILE A 310 -7.04 -5.96 0.29
C ILE A 310 -7.07 -6.96 -0.87
N TRP A 311 -6.45 -6.59 -1.98
CA TRP A 311 -6.20 -7.42 -3.15
C TRP A 311 -4.74 -7.80 -3.23
N TRP A 312 -4.42 -8.85 -3.99
CA TRP A 312 -3.04 -9.19 -4.28
C TRP A 312 -2.83 -9.66 -5.73
N VAL A 313 -1.60 -9.47 -6.22
CA VAL A 313 -1.12 -9.99 -7.51
C VAL A 313 0.31 -10.53 -7.37
N PRO A 314 0.70 -11.56 -8.15
CA PRO A 314 2.10 -11.95 -8.29
C PRO A 314 2.89 -10.83 -8.98
N LEU A 315 4.15 -10.61 -8.58
CA LEU A 315 5.05 -9.61 -9.16
C LEU A 315 6.02 -10.18 -10.21
N ASP A 316 6.04 -11.51 -10.38
CA ASP A 316 7.03 -12.24 -11.17
C ASP A 316 7.28 -11.63 -12.56
N LYS A 317 6.20 -11.27 -13.26
CA LYS A 317 6.27 -10.63 -14.58
C LYS A 317 7.18 -9.40 -14.60
N TRP A 318 6.99 -8.47 -13.66
CA TRP A 318 7.77 -7.23 -13.62
C TRP A 318 9.20 -7.46 -13.13
N LEU A 319 9.38 -8.40 -12.20
CA LEU A 319 10.69 -8.73 -11.66
C LEU A 319 11.56 -9.44 -12.71
N GLU A 320 11.00 -10.32 -13.54
CA GLU A 320 11.70 -11.00 -14.63
C GLU A 320 12.00 -10.06 -15.82
N GLU A 321 11.11 -9.12 -16.12
CA GLU A 321 11.36 -8.09 -17.15
C GLU A 321 12.57 -7.21 -16.82
N ARG A 322 12.89 -7.04 -15.53
CA ARG A 322 14.09 -6.33 -15.08
C ARG A 322 15.37 -7.08 -15.45
N GLU A 323 15.37 -8.42 -15.36
CA GLU A 323 16.57 -9.23 -15.62
C GLU A 323 16.95 -9.28 -17.11
N LYS A 324 16.02 -8.92 -18.00
CA LYS A 324 16.20 -8.96 -19.47
C LYS A 324 16.69 -7.65 -20.08
N GLY A 325 16.74 -6.55 -19.31
CA GLY A 325 17.09 -5.20 -19.81
C GLY A 325 18.24 -4.58 -19.05
#